data_AF-A0A4P7ZBX1-F1
#
_entry.id   AF-A0A4P7ZBX1-F1
#
_cell.length_a   1.000
_cell.length_b   1.000
_cell.length_c   1.000
_cell.angle_alpha   90.00
_cell.angle_beta   90.00
_cell.angle_gamma   90.00
#
_symmetry.space_group_name_H-M   'P 1'
#
loop_
_entity.id
_entity.type
_entity.pdbx_description
1 polymer ?
#
loop_
_entity_poly.entity_id
_entity_poly.type
_entity_poly.pdbx_seq_one_letter_code
_entity_poly.pdbx_strand_id
1 'polypeptide(L)'
;MSEYMAAAIMIGGPLPHFLRESLARVVAEQGVGLEYGEGPLLQEEVLTLIDETIRLGETLRLCDDEAANGEFQTLEAFLRSHGVAYKRTSDAKYEADGQAILFDGAKIIAHKATQRGKVTAAYRDIEQAIAEGRFEALLAELRLVEEGLPPLTDAPSPAASDVGAQAILLAA
;
A
#
# COMPACT_ATOMS: atom_id res chain seq x y z
N MET A 1 17.55 6.14 -16.82
CA MET A 1 17.87 7.02 -15.69
C MET A 1 16.65 6.99 -14.80
N SER A 2 16.76 6.43 -13.59
CA SER A 2 15.71 6.54 -12.58
C SER A 2 15.67 8.00 -12.09
N GLU A 3 14.46 8.56 -11.98
CA GLU A 3 14.30 9.84 -11.30
C GLU A 3 14.05 9.56 -9.83
N TYR A 4 14.72 10.28 -8.92
CA TYR A 4 14.51 10.13 -7.49
C TYR A 4 13.58 11.23 -6.98
N MET A 5 12.59 10.84 -6.19
CA MET A 5 11.61 11.75 -5.60
C MET A 5 11.11 11.19 -4.26
N ALA A 6 10.70 12.08 -3.38
CA ALA A 6 10.13 11.68 -2.10
C ALA A 6 8.86 10.85 -2.32
N ALA A 7 8.74 9.77 -1.57
CA ALA A 7 7.55 8.95 -1.52
C ALA A 7 7.27 8.45 -0.10
N ALA A 8 6.00 8.21 0.16
CA ALA A 8 5.54 7.55 1.36
C ALA A 8 4.66 6.36 0.99
N ILE A 9 4.74 5.32 1.80
CA ILE A 9 3.88 4.15 1.74
C ILE A 9 3.24 3.92 3.10
N MET A 10 1.92 3.76 3.10
CA MET A 10 1.12 3.38 4.25
C MET A 10 0.70 1.93 4.07
N ILE A 11 0.91 1.10 5.09
CA ILE A 11 0.52 -0.32 5.11
C ILE A 11 -0.59 -0.46 6.15
N GLY A 12 -1.66 -1.15 5.77
CA GLY A 12 -2.85 -1.28 6.61
C GLY A 12 -3.64 -2.55 6.32
N GLY A 13 -4.75 -2.72 7.04
CA GLY A 13 -5.59 -3.91 6.96
C GLY A 13 -5.04 -5.11 7.74
N PRO A 14 -5.60 -6.30 7.51
CA PRO A 14 -5.23 -7.50 8.25
C PRO A 14 -3.84 -8.02 7.82
N LEU A 15 -2.92 -8.12 8.77
CA LEU A 15 -1.59 -8.68 8.58
C LEU A 15 -1.48 -10.05 9.27
N PRO A 16 -1.28 -11.15 8.52
CA PRO A 16 -0.99 -12.45 9.10
C PRO A 16 0.30 -12.44 9.93
N HIS A 17 0.25 -13.02 11.13
CA HIS A 17 1.40 -13.06 12.04
C HIS A 17 2.66 -13.68 11.40
N PHE A 18 2.52 -14.71 10.57
CA PHE A 18 3.65 -15.35 9.90
C PHE A 18 4.36 -14.44 8.88
N LEU A 19 3.71 -13.36 8.44
CA LEU A 19 4.30 -12.40 7.49
C LEU A 19 5.08 -11.29 8.17
N ARG A 20 4.93 -11.07 9.49
CA ARG A 20 5.56 -9.94 10.18
C ARG A 20 7.08 -9.91 10.03
N GLU A 21 7.74 -11.04 10.25
CA GLU A 21 9.20 -11.15 10.09
C GLU A 21 9.65 -10.93 8.64
N SER A 22 8.91 -11.49 7.68
CA SER A 22 9.22 -11.31 6.27
C SER A 22 9.01 -9.87 5.81
N LEU A 23 7.93 -9.23 6.28
CA LEU A 23 7.66 -7.81 6.03
C LEU A 23 8.77 -6.95 6.62
N ALA A 24 9.15 -7.17 7.88
CA ALA A 24 10.19 -6.41 8.55
C ALA A 24 11.54 -6.50 7.83
N ARG A 25 11.91 -7.70 7.36
CA ARG A 25 13.11 -7.88 6.55
C ARG A 25 13.04 -7.08 5.24
N VAL A 26 11.93 -7.17 4.51
CA VAL A 26 11.76 -6.46 3.23
C VAL A 26 11.78 -4.94 3.41
N VAL A 27 11.19 -4.43 4.49
CA VAL A 27 11.24 -3.00 4.84
C VAL A 27 12.69 -2.56 5.12
N ALA A 28 13.45 -3.34 5.90
CA ALA A 28 14.85 -3.05 6.18
C ALA A 28 15.72 -3.10 4.91
N GLU A 29 15.49 -4.07 4.03
CA GLU A 29 16.16 -4.18 2.72
C GLU A 29 15.82 -3.03 1.76
N GLN A 30 14.60 -2.51 1.83
CA GLN A 30 14.16 -1.36 1.04
C GLN A 30 14.84 -0.05 1.49
N GLY A 31 15.31 0.02 2.74
CA GLY A 31 16.09 1.15 3.25
C GLY A 31 15.27 2.39 3.60
N VAL A 32 14.04 2.22 4.08
CA VAL A 32 13.09 3.30 4.38
C VAL A 32 13.13 3.75 5.85
N GLY A 33 12.73 4.99 6.12
CA GLY A 33 12.58 5.58 7.45
C GLY A 33 11.12 5.77 7.87
N LEU A 34 10.89 6.25 9.10
CA LEU A 34 9.54 6.66 9.55
C LEU A 34 9.17 8.04 9.01
N GLU A 35 10.15 8.94 9.01
CA GLU A 35 10.04 10.27 8.42
C GLU A 35 11.06 10.49 7.29
N TYR A 36 10.76 11.50 6.49
CA TYR A 36 11.67 12.02 5.47
C TYR A 36 12.99 12.47 6.10
N GLY A 37 14.11 12.06 5.52
CA GLY A 37 15.47 12.35 5.97
C GLY A 37 15.97 11.48 7.12
N GLU A 38 15.16 10.54 7.61
CA GLU A 38 15.62 9.56 8.60
C GLU A 38 16.40 8.42 7.95
N GLY A 39 17.29 7.81 8.74
CA GLY A 39 18.05 6.66 8.30
C GLY A 39 17.18 5.41 8.12
N PRO A 40 17.71 4.38 7.43
CA PRO A 40 16.99 3.14 7.21
C PRO A 40 16.73 2.43 8.54
N LEU A 41 15.51 1.91 8.71
CA LEU A 41 15.13 1.10 9.86
C LEU A 41 15.80 -0.27 9.81
N LEU A 42 16.25 -0.75 10.98
CA LEU A 42 16.71 -2.12 11.16
C LEU A 42 15.51 -3.08 11.25
N GLN A 43 15.72 -4.35 10.90
CA GLN A 43 14.65 -5.35 10.90
C GLN A 43 13.96 -5.47 12.27
N GLU A 44 14.73 -5.43 13.36
CA GLU A 44 14.22 -5.53 14.73
C GLU A 44 13.38 -4.31 15.14
N GLU A 45 13.74 -3.13 14.64
CA GLU A 45 12.99 -1.89 14.82
C GLU A 45 11.66 -1.98 14.07
N VAL A 46 11.67 -2.45 12.82
CA VAL A 46 10.44 -2.62 12.03
C VAL A 46 9.51 -3.64 12.66
N LEU A 47 10.03 -4.76 13.19
CA LEU A 47 9.22 -5.75 13.92
C LEU A 47 8.50 -5.10 15.11
N THR A 48 9.24 -4.34 15.92
CA THR A 48 8.67 -3.64 17.07
C THR A 48 7.62 -2.63 16.64
N LEU A 49 7.88 -1.87 15.57
CA LEU A 49 6.97 -0.88 15.01
C LEU A 49 5.67 -1.51 14.48
N ILE A 50 5.74 -2.68 13.83
CA ILE A 50 4.55 -3.41 13.38
C ILE A 50 3.65 -3.75 14.58
N ASP A 51 4.23 -4.30 15.65
CA ASP A 51 3.48 -4.70 16.85
C ASP A 51 2.86 -3.48 17.55
N GLU A 52 3.61 -2.38 17.64
CA GLU A 52 3.11 -1.11 18.20
C GLU A 52 1.99 -0.51 17.37
N THR A 53 2.14 -0.51 16.05
CA THR A 53 1.13 0.02 15.10
C THR A 53 -0.18 -0.75 15.22
N ILE A 54 -0.11 -2.09 15.28
CA ILE A 54 -1.28 -2.95 15.49
C ILE A 54 -1.95 -2.64 16.83
N ARG A 55 -1.16 -2.49 17.89
CA ARG A 55 -1.67 -2.16 19.23
C ARG A 55 -2.34 -0.79 19.29
N LEU A 56 -1.80 0.20 18.58
CA LEU A 56 -2.34 1.56 18.53
C LEU A 56 -3.55 1.68 17.58
N GLY A 57 -3.77 0.69 16.70
CA GLY A 57 -4.83 0.75 15.71
C GLY A 57 -4.55 1.81 14.65
N GLU A 58 -3.29 1.90 14.21
CA GLU A 58 -2.83 2.86 13.20
C GLU A 58 -2.39 2.13 11.92
N THR A 59 -2.03 2.88 10.88
CA THR A 59 -1.37 2.34 9.68
C THR A 59 0.14 2.53 9.79
N LEU A 60 0.92 1.57 9.32
CA LEU A 60 2.38 1.70 9.30
C LEU A 60 2.78 2.61 8.14
N ARG A 61 3.29 3.81 8.46
CA ARG A 61 3.80 4.77 7.47
C ARG A 61 5.32 4.67 7.37
N LEU A 62 5.82 4.60 6.14
CA LEU A 62 7.24 4.55 5.81
C LEU A 62 7.55 5.58 4.73
N CYS A 63 8.71 6.21 4.80
CA CYS A 63 9.14 7.30 3.93
C CYS A 63 10.50 7.03 3.30
N ASP A 64 10.68 7.54 2.08
CA ASP A 64 11.95 7.54 1.36
C ASP A 64 12.06 8.84 0.55
N ASP A 65 13.09 9.64 0.82
CA ASP A 65 13.36 10.91 0.13
C ASP A 65 13.87 10.71 -1.31
N GLU A 66 14.47 9.55 -1.56
CA GLU A 66 15.16 9.21 -2.81
C GLU A 66 14.59 7.92 -3.40
N ALA A 67 13.27 7.74 -3.32
CA ALA A 67 12.60 6.60 -3.93
C ALA A 67 12.72 6.65 -5.46
N ALA A 68 13.21 5.55 -6.06
CA ALA A 68 13.36 5.43 -7.50
C ALA A 68 11.98 5.46 -8.19
N ASN A 69 11.75 6.48 -9.01
CA ASN A 69 10.46 6.84 -9.61
C ASN A 69 9.32 7.02 -8.58
N GLY A 70 9.66 7.28 -7.32
CA GLY A 70 8.70 7.37 -6.22
C GLY A 70 8.09 6.02 -5.83
N GLU A 71 8.70 4.89 -6.21
CA GLU A 71 8.20 3.53 -5.99
C GLU A 71 9.01 2.78 -4.93
N PHE A 72 8.34 1.88 -4.21
CA PHE A 72 9.00 0.96 -3.27
C PHE A 72 9.01 -0.45 -3.86
N GLN A 73 9.73 -0.65 -4.97
CA GLN A 73 9.54 -1.81 -5.85
C GLN A 73 9.55 -3.17 -5.12
N THR A 74 10.53 -3.40 -4.24
CA THR A 74 10.64 -4.67 -3.50
C THR A 74 9.51 -4.83 -2.50
N LEU A 75 9.22 -3.76 -1.74
CA LEU A 75 8.16 -3.74 -0.73
C LEU A 75 6.76 -3.87 -1.37
N GLU A 76 6.47 -3.12 -2.42
CA GLU A 76 5.20 -3.20 -3.15
C GLU A 76 5.00 -4.60 -3.76
N ALA A 77 6.02 -5.19 -4.36
CA ALA A 77 5.94 -6.55 -4.89
C ALA A 77 5.66 -7.59 -3.78
N PHE A 78 6.30 -7.43 -2.62
CA PHE A 78 6.03 -8.27 -1.46
C PHE A 78 4.59 -8.13 -0.96
N LEU A 79 4.11 -6.90 -0.79
CA LEU A 79 2.75 -6.63 -0.30
C LEU A 79 1.69 -7.17 -1.26
N ARG A 80 1.87 -6.97 -2.58
CA ARG A 80 0.99 -7.50 -3.61
C ARG A 80 0.94 -9.03 -3.63
N SER A 81 2.10 -9.69 -3.52
CA SER A 81 2.16 -11.16 -3.56
C SER A 81 1.49 -11.83 -2.36
N HIS A 82 1.32 -11.11 -1.26
CA HIS A 82 0.66 -11.58 -0.04
C HIS A 82 -0.72 -10.97 0.21
N GLY A 83 -1.23 -10.14 -0.71
CA GLY A 83 -2.53 -9.49 -0.55
C GLY A 83 -2.60 -8.48 0.60
N VAL A 84 -1.46 -7.92 1.02
CA VAL A 84 -1.41 -6.91 2.08
C VAL A 84 -1.68 -5.54 1.47
N ALA A 85 -2.69 -4.85 2.00
CA ALA A 85 -3.14 -3.58 1.46
C ALA A 85 -2.11 -2.47 1.74
N TYR A 86 -1.91 -1.59 0.76
CA TYR A 86 -1.02 -0.44 0.90
C TYR A 86 -1.48 0.76 0.09
N LYS A 87 -1.14 1.96 0.56
CA LYS A 87 -1.35 3.22 -0.14
C LYS A 87 0.01 3.89 -0.31
N ARG A 88 0.42 4.11 -1.55
CA ARG A 88 1.63 4.86 -1.89
C ARG A 88 1.26 6.25 -2.37
N THR A 89 1.98 7.25 -1.89
CA THR A 89 1.95 8.60 -2.44
C THR A 89 3.36 9.02 -2.81
N SER A 90 3.57 9.51 -4.02
CA SER A 90 4.84 10.12 -4.43
C SER A 90 4.66 11.61 -4.70
N ASP A 91 5.72 12.36 -4.41
CA ASP A 91 5.79 13.76 -4.75
C ASP A 91 5.78 13.98 -6.27
N ALA A 92 5.38 15.19 -6.64
CA ALA A 92 5.29 15.60 -8.02
C ALA A 92 6.52 16.46 -8.37
N LYS A 93 7.36 15.99 -9.30
CA LYS A 93 8.44 16.81 -9.85
C LYS A 93 7.90 18.07 -10.56
N TYR A 94 6.73 17.95 -11.18
CA TYR A 94 5.92 19.03 -11.73
C TYR A 94 4.51 18.96 -11.14
N GLU A 95 3.83 20.10 -10.97
CA GLU A 95 2.67 20.32 -10.09
C GLU A 95 1.65 19.16 -9.93
N ALA A 96 1.36 18.39 -11.00
CA ALA A 96 0.37 17.31 -11.03
C ALA A 96 0.88 15.94 -11.55
N ASP A 97 2.18 15.68 -11.45
CA ASP A 97 2.78 14.38 -11.82
C ASP A 97 3.04 13.44 -10.63
N GLY A 98 2.57 13.82 -9.43
CA GLY A 98 2.57 12.92 -8.28
C GLY A 98 1.62 11.75 -8.54
N GLN A 99 1.81 10.67 -7.79
CA GLN A 99 0.96 9.49 -7.89
C GLN A 99 0.39 9.14 -6.53
N ALA A 100 -0.89 8.79 -6.50
CA ALA A 100 -1.52 8.12 -5.39
C ALA A 100 -1.97 6.73 -5.88
N ILE A 101 -1.39 5.70 -5.31
CA ILE A 101 -1.73 4.31 -5.60
C ILE A 101 -2.31 3.69 -4.35
N LEU A 102 -3.46 3.04 -4.49
CA LEU A 102 -4.06 2.19 -3.48
C LEU A 102 -4.11 0.76 -4.00
N PHE A 103 -3.56 -0.17 -3.23
CA PHE A 103 -3.78 -1.60 -3.39
C PHE A 103 -4.63 -2.08 -2.22
N ASP A 104 -5.81 -2.62 -2.51
CA ASP A 104 -6.79 -3.06 -1.49
C ASP A 104 -6.65 -4.54 -1.08
N GLY A 105 -5.57 -5.19 -1.51
CA GLY A 105 -5.35 -6.63 -1.36
C GLY A 105 -5.71 -7.45 -2.59
N ALA A 106 -6.44 -6.88 -3.56
CA ALA A 106 -6.81 -7.58 -4.79
C ALA A 106 -6.56 -6.75 -6.06
N LYS A 107 -6.88 -5.45 -6.03
CA LYS A 107 -6.76 -4.55 -7.18
C LYS A 107 -5.93 -3.33 -6.86
N ILE A 108 -5.32 -2.79 -7.92
CA ILE A 108 -4.61 -1.51 -7.88
C ILE A 108 -5.53 -0.43 -8.43
N ILE A 109 -5.69 0.64 -7.66
CA ILE A 109 -6.34 1.88 -8.07
C ILE A 109 -5.26 2.94 -8.08
N ALA A 110 -5.08 3.62 -9.21
CA ALA A 110 -4.01 4.60 -9.38
C ALA A 110 -4.57 5.90 -9.95
N HIS A 111 -4.23 7.00 -9.30
CA HIS A 111 -4.58 8.34 -9.74
C HIS A 111 -3.38 9.28 -9.70
N LYS A 112 -3.48 10.35 -10.49
CA LYS A 112 -2.57 11.48 -10.35
C LYS A 112 -2.80 12.18 -9.03
N ALA A 113 -1.74 12.70 -8.45
CA ALA A 113 -1.78 13.43 -7.21
C ALA A 113 -0.94 14.72 -7.30
N THR A 114 -1.28 15.65 -6.42
CA THR A 114 -0.46 16.83 -6.15
C THR A 114 0.80 16.46 -5.35
N GLN A 115 1.72 17.41 -5.19
CA GLN A 115 2.88 17.31 -4.27
C GLN A 115 2.52 17.03 -2.80
N ARG A 116 1.23 17.05 -2.42
CA ARG A 116 0.79 16.72 -1.06
C ARG A 116 0.05 15.39 -1.00
N GLY A 117 0.17 14.55 -2.03
CA GLY A 117 -0.54 13.28 -2.14
C GLY A 117 -2.07 13.42 -2.29
N LYS A 118 -2.59 14.64 -2.50
CA LYS A 118 -4.03 14.83 -2.78
C LYS A 118 -4.36 14.39 -4.19
N VAL A 119 -5.40 13.58 -4.32
CA VAL A 119 -5.79 12.98 -5.60
C VAL A 119 -6.34 14.06 -6.52
N THR A 120 -6.04 13.94 -7.80
CA THR A 120 -6.52 14.83 -8.86
C THR A 120 -7.08 14.00 -10.02
N ALA A 121 -8.13 14.52 -10.66
CA ALA A 121 -8.70 13.95 -11.86
C ALA A 121 -8.65 14.99 -12.98
N ALA A 122 -8.31 14.57 -14.20
CA ALA A 122 -8.33 15.48 -15.32
C ALA A 122 -9.78 15.81 -15.69
N TYR A 123 -10.02 17.05 -16.09
CA TYR A 123 -11.36 17.50 -16.49
C TYR A 123 -12.00 16.61 -17.57
N ARG A 124 -11.20 16.13 -18.54
CA ARG A 124 -11.64 15.17 -19.57
C ARG A 124 -12.16 13.85 -18.99
N ASP A 125 -11.54 13.35 -17.91
CA ASP A 125 -11.91 12.06 -17.30
C ASP A 125 -13.23 12.22 -16.53
N ILE A 126 -13.45 13.41 -15.96
CA ILE A 126 -14.72 13.81 -15.33
C ILE A 126 -15.83 13.89 -16.38
N GLU A 127 -15.60 14.59 -17.50
CA GLU A 127 -16.57 14.69 -18.59
C GLU A 127 -16.94 13.31 -19.16
N GLN A 128 -15.95 12.44 -19.34
CA GLN A 128 -16.17 11.08 -19.80
C GLN A 128 -17.00 10.27 -18.78
N ALA A 129 -16.69 10.36 -17.48
CA ALA A 129 -17.45 9.67 -16.45
C ALA A 129 -18.91 10.15 -16.38
N ILE A 130 -19.16 11.45 -16.62
CA ILE A 130 -20.53 12.00 -16.72
C ILE A 130 -21.24 11.42 -17.94
N ALA A 131 -20.60 11.45 -19.11
CA ALA A 131 -21.19 10.93 -20.36
C ALA A 131 -21.53 9.43 -20.29
N GLU A 132 -20.74 8.66 -19.55
CA GLU A 132 -20.92 7.22 -19.36
C GLU A 132 -21.83 6.87 -18.16
N GLY A 133 -22.32 7.87 -17.39
CA GLY A 133 -23.12 7.64 -16.19
C GLY A 133 -22.35 7.01 -15.02
N ARG A 134 -21.02 7.12 -15.01
CA ARG A 134 -20.10 6.55 -14.00
C ARG A 134 -19.52 7.60 -13.04
N PHE A 135 -20.05 8.82 -13.03
CA PHE A 135 -19.52 9.91 -12.22
C PHE A 135 -19.46 9.56 -10.72
N GLU A 136 -20.51 8.96 -10.16
CA GLU A 136 -20.52 8.52 -8.76
C GLU A 136 -19.49 7.43 -8.47
N ALA A 137 -19.24 6.51 -9.42
CA ALA A 137 -18.21 5.49 -9.29
C ALA A 137 -16.81 6.11 -9.29
N LEU A 138 -16.55 7.11 -10.15
CA LEU A 138 -15.30 7.87 -10.15
C LEU A 138 -15.10 8.60 -8.81
N LEU A 139 -16.14 9.27 -8.29
CA LEU A 139 -16.05 9.94 -6.99
C LEU A 139 -15.77 8.97 -5.84
N ALA A 140 -16.43 7.80 -5.84
CA ALA A 140 -16.18 6.77 -4.84
C ALA A 140 -14.74 6.24 -4.90
N GLU A 141 -14.20 6.05 -6.11
CA GLU A 141 -12.82 5.61 -6.31
C GLU A 141 -11.81 6.65 -5.82
N LEU A 142 -11.99 7.92 -6.19
CA LEU A 142 -11.14 9.03 -5.74
C LEU A 142 -11.17 9.16 -4.20
N ARG A 143 -12.36 9.07 -3.59
CA ARG A 143 -12.52 9.09 -2.12
C ARG A 143 -11.82 7.93 -1.45
N LEU A 144 -11.94 6.72 -2.00
CA LEU A 144 -11.29 5.54 -1.45
C LEU A 144 -9.76 5.72 -1.40
N VAL A 145 -9.17 6.30 -2.44
CA VAL A 145 -7.73 6.62 -2.44
C VAL A 145 -7.40 7.75 -1.45
N GLU A 146 -8.27 8.74 -1.27
CA GLU A 146 -8.04 9.84 -0.32
C GLU A 146 -8.17 9.42 1.15
N GLU A 147 -9.27 8.75 1.52
CA GLU A 147 -9.60 8.32 2.89
C GLU A 147 -8.52 7.40 3.48
N GLY A 148 -7.80 6.68 2.62
CA GLY A 148 -6.66 5.86 3.03
C GLY A 148 -7.08 4.45 3.40
N LEU A 149 -6.23 3.80 4.19
CA LEU A 149 -6.40 2.40 4.54
C LEU A 149 -7.03 2.22 5.91
N PRO A 150 -7.74 1.11 6.14
CA PRO A 150 -8.04 0.69 7.50
C PRO A 150 -6.73 0.47 8.28
N PRO A 151 -6.76 0.62 9.61
CA PRO A 151 -5.63 0.31 10.47
C PRO A 151 -5.00 -1.05 10.20
N LEU A 152 -3.70 -1.14 10.44
CA LEU A 152 -3.00 -2.41 10.50
C LEU A 152 -3.56 -3.20 11.69
N THR A 153 -4.00 -4.42 11.42
CA THR A 153 -4.63 -5.28 12.43
C THR A 153 -4.07 -6.68 12.34
N ASP A 154 -4.22 -7.44 13.40
CA ASP A 154 -4.01 -8.87 13.33
C ASP A 154 -5.03 -9.51 12.38
N ALA A 155 -4.54 -10.23 11.38
CA ALA A 155 -5.44 -11.06 10.59
C ALA A 155 -6.07 -12.11 11.51
N PRO A 156 -7.39 -12.37 11.41
CA PRO A 156 -8.00 -13.49 12.12
C PRO A 156 -7.25 -14.76 11.71
N SER A 157 -6.87 -15.57 12.71
CA SER A 157 -6.24 -16.87 12.47
C SER A 157 -7.05 -17.60 11.40
N PRO A 158 -6.43 -18.08 10.31
CA PRO A 158 -7.18 -18.79 9.28
C PRO A 158 -7.91 -19.93 9.98
N ALA A 159 -9.25 -19.93 9.90
CA ALA A 159 -10.02 -21.06 10.35
C ALA A 159 -9.42 -22.31 9.71
N ALA A 160 -9.15 -23.34 10.51
CA ALA A 160 -8.65 -24.62 10.03
C ALA A 160 -9.72 -25.30 9.16
N SER A 161 -9.84 -24.85 7.92
CA SER A 161 -10.67 -25.38 6.84
C SER A 161 -10.12 -24.70 5.58
N ASP A 162 -9.25 -25.33 4.79
CA ASP A 162 -9.71 -26.34 3.83
C ASP A 162 -8.54 -27.17 3.26
N VAL A 163 -7.69 -27.76 4.12
CA VAL A 163 -6.57 -28.63 3.68
C VAL A 163 -7.00 -30.12 3.57
N GLY A 164 -8.29 -30.43 3.79
CA GLY A 164 -8.74 -31.82 4.00
C GLY A 164 -9.59 -32.48 2.90
N ALA A 165 -10.11 -31.76 1.90
CA ALA A 165 -11.23 -32.28 1.09
C ALA A 165 -10.91 -32.70 -0.36
N GLN A 166 -9.68 -32.53 -0.88
CA GLN A 166 -9.37 -32.89 -2.28
C GLN A 166 -8.51 -34.15 -2.50
N ALA A 167 -8.16 -34.92 -1.46
CA ALA A 167 -7.29 -36.10 -1.63
C ALA A 167 -8.02 -37.45 -1.79
N ILE A 168 -9.35 -37.52 -1.77
CA ILE A 168 -10.09 -38.80 -1.86
C ILE A 168 -11.20 -38.71 -2.91
N LEU A 169 -10.84 -38.57 -4.19
CA LEU A 169 -11.79 -38.82 -5.29
C LEU A 169 -11.11 -39.21 -6.61
N LEU A 170 -9.99 -39.93 -6.54
CA LEU A 170 -9.30 -40.46 -7.72
C LEU A 170 -8.80 -41.91 -7.56
N ALA A 171 -9.39 -42.67 -6.64
CA ALA A 171 -9.15 -44.10 -6.52
C ALA A 171 -10.42 -44.84 -6.05
N ALA A 172 -11.39 -44.99 -6.95
CA ALA A 172 -12.40 -46.05 -6.91
C ALA A 172 -12.94 -46.28 -8.33
#